data_AF-A0A1G3RJ92-F1
#
_entry.id   AF-A0A1G3RJ92-F1
#
_cell.length_a   1.000
_cell.length_b   1.000
_cell.length_c   1.000
_cell.angle_alpha   90.00
_cell.angle_beta   90.00
_cell.angle_gamma   90.00
#
_symmetry.space_group_name_H-M   'P 1'
#
loop_
_entity.id
_entity.type
_entity.pdbx_description
1 polymer ?
#
loop_
_entity_poly.entity_id
_entity_poly.type
_entity_poly.pdbx_seq_one_letter_code
_entity_poly.pdbx_strand_id
1 'polypeptide(L)' 'MITSKLTSKAQTTIPQPVRNALHLRPGDELAYIIEKDKIILKRVEREMIDNPFALFTEWDSPADREAYADL' A
#
# COMPACT_ATOMS: atom_id res chain seq x y z
N MET A 1 1.68 25.43 11.35
CA MET A 1 1.52 25.11 9.91
C MET A 1 2.88 24.69 9.37
N ILE A 2 3.00 23.51 8.76
CA ILE A 2 4.25 23.02 8.16
C ILE A 2 4.13 23.20 6.66
N THR A 3 5.14 23.79 6.02
CA THR A 3 5.14 24.05 4.57
C THR A 3 6.38 23.43 3.93
N SER A 4 6.22 23.01 2.67
CA SER A 4 7.31 22.54 1.82
C SER A 4 7.26 23.26 0.48
N LYS A 5 8.42 23.43 -0.16
CA LYS A 5 8.51 24.04 -1.49
C LYS A 5 8.28 22.96 -2.55
N LEU A 6 7.59 23.32 -3.63
CA LEU A 6 7.55 22.53 -4.86
C LEU A 6 8.81 22.84 -5.68
N THR A 7 9.57 21.81 -6.04
CA THR A 7 10.73 21.96 -6.92
C THR A 7 10.28 22.10 -8.37
N SER A 8 11.20 22.48 -9.26
CA SER A 8 10.94 22.54 -10.71
C SER A 8 10.53 21.19 -11.32
N LYS A 9 10.81 20.07 -10.64
CA LYS A 9 10.41 18.72 -11.05
C LYS A 9 9.06 18.28 -10.48
N ALA A 10 8.26 19.22 -9.96
CA ALA A 10 6.99 18.94 -9.28
C ALA A 10 7.12 17.97 -8.08
N GLN A 11 8.27 17.98 -7.42
CA GLN A 11 8.50 17.17 -6.21
C GLN A 11 8.44 18.06 -4.96
N THR A 12 7.94 17.50 -3.87
CA THR A 12 8.02 18.12 -2.55
C THR A 12 8.62 17.14 -1.56
N THR A 13 9.42 17.65 -0.62
CA THR A 13 9.94 16.84 0.48
C THR A 13 8.89 16.77 1.57
N ILE A 14 8.53 15.56 2.00
CA ILE A 14 7.65 15.36 3.15
C ILE A 14 8.44 15.68 4.42
N PRO A 15 8.09 16.73 5.20
CA PRO A 15 8.86 17.14 6.37
C PRO A 15 8.91 16.07 7.46
N GLN A 16 9.97 16.06 8.27
CA GLN A 16 10.16 15.08 9.33
C GLN A 16 8.93 14.91 10.25
N PRO A 17 8.25 15.98 10.72
CA PRO A 17 7.08 15.81 11.58
C PRO A 17 5.93 15.08 10.89
N VAL A 18 5.73 15.31 9.58
CA VAL A 18 4.69 14.65 8.78
C VAL A 18 5.03 13.18 8.57
N ARG A 19 6.30 12.86 8.27
CA ARG A 19 6.76 11.46 8.17
C ARG A 19 6.56 10.69 9.46
N ASN A 20 6.88 11.32 10.59
CA ASN A 20 6.71 10.71 11.91
C ASN A 20 5.23 10.45 12.22
N ALA A 21 4.36 11.44 11.94
CA ALA A 21 2.93 11.32 12.20
C ALA A 21 2.24 10.23 11.37
N LEU A 22 2.70 10.01 10.14
CA LEU A 22 2.18 8.98 9.24
C LEU A 22 2.99 7.67 9.28
N HIS A 23 4.00 7.58 10.15
CA HIS A 23 4.93 6.45 10.26
C HIS A 23 5.51 6.01 8.90
N LEU A 24 5.90 6.98 8.08
CA LEU A 24 6.40 6.74 6.72
C LEU A 24 7.84 6.25 6.72
N ARG A 25 8.13 5.27 5.88
CA ARG A 25 9.46 4.73 5.60
C ARG A 25 9.80 4.87 4.11
N PRO A 26 11.08 4.87 3.73
CA PRO A 26 11.47 4.78 2.33
C PRO A 26 10.85 3.53 1.69
N GLY A 27 10.20 3.70 0.54
CA GLY A 27 9.49 2.62 -0.16
C GLY A 27 7.99 2.56 0.12
N ASP A 28 7.49 3.29 1.13
CA ASP A 28 6.06 3.40 1.37
C ASP A 28 5.36 4.13 0.21
N GLU A 29 4.17 3.65 -0.12
CA GLU A 29 3.32 4.25 -1.13
C GLU A 29 2.31 5.21 -0.48
N LEU A 30 2.06 6.34 -1.14
CA LEU A 30 1.13 7.36 -0.68
C LEU A 30 0.00 7.51 -1.70
N ALA A 31 -1.24 7.46 -1.22
CA ALA A 31 -2.39 7.78 -2.04
C ALA A 31 -2.78 9.25 -1.85
N TYR A 32 -3.07 9.90 -2.98
CA TYR A 32 -3.57 11.26 -3.05
C TYR A 32 -5.07 11.21 -3.27
N ILE A 33 -5.84 11.71 -2.32
CA ILE A 33 -7.29 11.87 -2.45
C ILE A 33 -7.56 13.35 -2.71
N ILE A 34 -8.15 13.64 -3.86
CA ILE A 34 -8.51 15.00 -4.26
C ILE A 34 -9.93 15.26 -3.75
N GLU A 35 -10.04 16.19 -2.81
CA GLU A 35 -11.30 16.82 -2.44
C GLU A 35 -11.34 18.22 -3.05
N LYS A 36 -12.54 18.79 -3.23
CA LYS A 36 -12.81 20.03 -4.01
C LYS A 36 -11.68 21.07 -3.98
N ASP A 37 -11.22 21.46 -2.80
CA ASP A 37 -10.24 22.51 -2.57
C ASP A 37 -8.98 22.05 -1.82
N LYS A 38 -8.86 20.76 -1.51
CA LYS A 38 -7.75 20.23 -0.71
C LYS A 38 -7.38 18.81 -1.10
N ILE A 39 -6.18 18.41 -0.73
CA ILE A 39 -5.68 17.06 -0.97
C ILE A 39 -5.42 16.38 0.37
N ILE A 40 -5.88 15.15 0.51
CA ILE A 40 -5.55 14.29 1.64
C ILE A 40 -4.50 13.28 1.17
N LEU A 41 -3.37 13.25 1.87
CA LEU A 41 -2.35 12.21 1.68
C LEU A 41 -2.56 11.13 2.73
N LYS A 42 -2.61 9.87 2.29
CA LYS A 42 -2.66 8.71 3.17
C LYS A 42 -1.55 7.71 2.83
N ARG A 43 -1.03 7.03 3.84
CA ARG A 43 -0.19 5.84 3.63
C ARG A 43 -1.06 4.72 3.06
N VAL A 44 -0.58 4.07 2.01
CA VAL A 44 -1.23 2.87 1.48
C VAL A 44 -0.81 1.69 2.33
N GLU A 45 -1.79 1.01 2.92
CA GLU A 45 -1.57 -0.30 3.54
C GLU A 45 -1.67 -1.33 2.43
N ARG A 46 -0.54 -1.92 2.04
CA ARG A 46 -0.57 -3.12 1.23
C ARG A 46 -0.92 -4.27 2.15
N GLU A 47 -2.10 -4.83 1.99
CA GLU A 47 -2.34 -6.19 2.46
C GLU A 47 -1.32 -7.07 1.72
N MET A 48 -0.36 -7.61 2.47
CA MET A 48 0.44 -8.70 1.95
C MET A 48 -0.52 -9.85 1.73
N ILE A 49 -0.90 -10.07 0.47
CA ILE A 49 -1.43 -11.36 0.07
C ILE A 49 -0.22 -12.30 0.11
N ASP A 50 0.08 -12.80 1.32
CA ASP A 50 1.21 -13.70 1.58
C ASP A 50 1.05 -15.06 0.86
N ASN A 51 -0.12 -15.30 0.27
CA ASN A 51 -0.37 -16.50 -0.50
C ASN A 51 -0.50 -16.18 -2.00
N PRO A 52 0.55 -16.44 -2.81
CA PRO A 52 0.48 -16.28 -4.27
C PRO A 52 -0.58 -17.19 -4.91
N PHE A 53 -1.07 -18.19 -4.18
CA PHE A 53 -2.15 -19.07 -4.60
C PHE A 53 -3.54 -18.69 -4.08
N ALA A 54 -3.70 -17.56 -3.37
CA ALA A 54 -4.97 -17.15 -2.78
C ALA A 54 -6.12 -17.01 -3.80
N LEU A 55 -5.80 -16.81 -5.08
CA LEU A 55 -6.78 -16.70 -6.16
C LEU A 55 -7.10 -18.06 -6.82
N PHE A 56 -6.31 -19.11 -6.58
CA PHE A 56 -6.51 -20.45 -7.15
C PHE A 56 -7.40 -21.31 -6.26
N THR A 57 -8.55 -20.78 -5.86
CA THR A 57 -9.55 -21.52 -5.06
C THR A 57 -10.16 -22.72 -5.81
N GLU A 58 -10.01 -22.75 -7.13
CA GLU A 58 -10.47 -23.84 -8.00
C GLU A 58 -9.74 -25.18 -7.74
N TRP A 59 -8.56 -25.16 -7.09
CA TRP A 59 -7.72 -26.34 -6.83
C TRP A 59 -7.71 -26.76 -5.35
N ASP A 60 -8.60 -26.19 -4.54
CA ASP A 60 -8.74 -26.49 -3.11
C ASP A 60 -10.01 -27.31 -2.81
N SER A 61 -10.53 -28.05 -3.80
CA SER A 61 -11.72 -28.87 -3.59
C SER A 61 -11.39 -30.09 -2.70
N PRO A 62 -12.39 -30.68 -2.03
CA PRO A 62 -12.19 -31.93 -1.28
C PRO A 62 -11.58 -33.06 -2.12
N ALA A 63 -11.92 -33.12 -3.42
CA ALA A 63 -11.38 -34.11 -4.34
C ALA A 63 -9.90 -33.86 -4.65
N ASP A 64 -9.48 -32.59 -4.78
CA ASP A 64 -8.07 -32.24 -4.99
C ASP A 64 -7.23 -32.57 -3.75
N ARG A 65 -7.77 -32.28 -2.55
CA ARG A 65 -7.10 -32.64 -1.29
C ARG A 65 -6.95 -34.15 -1.15
N GLU A 66 -7.97 -34.94 -1.52
CA GLU A 66 -7.87 -36.40 -1.49
C GLU A 66 -6.87 -36.94 -2.52
N ALA A 67 -6.79 -36.33 -3.70
CA ALA A 67 -5.90 -36.77 -4.77
C ALA A 67 -4.42 -36.39 -4.57
N TYR A 68 -4.15 -35.29 -3.87
CA TYR A 68 -2.80 -34.69 -3.81
C TYR A 68 -2.26 -34.45 -2.39
N ALA A 69 -2.94 -34.90 -1.33
CA ALA A 69 -2.48 -34.69 0.06
C ALA A 69 -1.12 -35.32 0.40
N ASP A 70 -0.72 -36.38 -0.32
CA ASP A 70 0.46 -37.19 -0.01
C ASP A 70 1.64 -36.96 -0.99
N LEU A 71 1.56 -35.94 -1.86
CA LEU A 71 2.56 -35.64 -2.90
C LEU A 71 3.65 -34.67 -2.44
#